data_AF-A0A7C3LH61-F1
#
_entry.id   AF-A0A7C3LH61-F1
#
_cell.length_a   1.000
_cell.length_b   1.000
_cell.length_c   1.000
_cell.angle_alpha   90.00
_cell.angle_beta   90.00
_cell.angle_gamma   90.00
#
_symmetry.space_group_name_H-M   'P 1'
#
loop_
_entity.id
_entity.type
_entity.pdbx_description
1 polymer ?
#
loop_
_entity_poly.entity_id
_entity_poly.type
_entity_poly.pdbx_seq_one_letter_code
_entity_poly.pdbx_strand_id
1 'polypeptide(L)'
;MRILAIDMGTGTQDILVFDSARPVENNVKMVLPSATEIAARRIRRATTQRRPVALTGVNQGGGPCAWALEDHLRAGLEAFATPEAAETFDDDIERVAAMGVRIVSEDELGSAPGDRIELRDLDLGAIRAA
;
A
#
# COMPACT_ATOMS: atom_id res chain seq x y z
N MET A 1 21.93 -22.52 8.65
CA MET A 1 20.48 -22.29 8.49
C MET A 1 20.31 -20.97 7.76
N ARG A 2 19.35 -20.88 6.83
CA ARG A 2 19.03 -19.63 6.14
C ARG A 2 17.62 -19.17 6.47
N ILE A 3 17.47 -17.89 6.80
CA ILE A 3 16.19 -17.26 7.15
C ILE A 3 16.05 -16.00 6.30
N LEU A 4 14.87 -15.78 5.74
CA LEU A 4 14.48 -14.48 5.19
C LEU A 4 13.66 -13.75 6.26
N ALA A 5 14.24 -12.70 6.84
CA ALA A 5 13.54 -11.85 7.79
C ALA A 5 13.11 -10.56 7.08
N ILE A 6 11.86 -10.15 7.31
CA ILE A 6 11.25 -8.98 6.69
C ILE A 6 10.65 -8.12 7.80
N ASP A 7 11.00 -6.85 7.81
CA ASP A 7 10.46 -5.84 8.73
C ASP A 7 9.75 -4.75 7.92
N MET A 8 8.46 -4.55 8.20
CA MET A 8 7.60 -3.62 7.49
C MET A 8 7.45 -2.34 8.31
N GLY A 9 8.18 -1.31 7.90
CA GLY A 9 8.08 0.02 8.49
C GLY A 9 7.13 0.94 7.72
N THR A 10 6.86 2.11 8.29
CA THR A 10 6.00 3.13 7.67
C THR A 10 6.58 3.68 6.37
N GLY A 11 7.89 3.93 6.28
CA GLY A 11 8.54 4.50 5.09
C GLY A 11 9.44 3.53 4.33
N THR A 12 10.00 2.55 5.03
CA THR A 12 10.90 1.54 4.47
C THR A 12 10.45 0.14 4.84
N GLN A 13 10.82 -0.83 4.03
CA GLN A 13 10.84 -2.24 4.38
C GLN A 13 12.29 -2.73 4.38
N ASP A 14 12.64 -3.52 5.39
CA ASP A 14 13.96 -4.10 5.53
C ASP A 14 13.90 -5.61 5.27
N ILE A 15 14.69 -6.10 4.34
CA ILE A 15 14.76 -7.54 4.00
C ILE A 15 16.18 -8.04 4.29
N LEU A 16 16.29 -8.99 5.21
CA LEU A 16 17.55 -9.61 5.60
C LEU A 16 17.59 -11.08 5.16
N VAL A 17 18.59 -11.43 4.37
CA VAL A 17 18.94 -12.84 4.11
C VAL A 17 19.97 -13.26 5.15
N PHE A 18 19.49 -13.84 6.24
CA PHE A 18 20.32 -14.32 7.33
C PHE A 18 20.83 -15.73 7.03
N ASP A 19 22.15 -15.93 7.05
CA ASP A 19 22.83 -17.22 7.00
C ASP A 19 23.66 -17.43 8.27
N SER A 20 23.24 -18.38 9.09
CA SER A 20 23.88 -18.68 10.38
C SER A 20 25.31 -19.20 10.26
N ALA A 21 25.78 -19.54 9.05
CA ALA A 21 27.17 -19.93 8.81
C ALA A 21 28.12 -18.73 8.66
N ARG A 22 27.60 -17.49 8.67
CA ARG A 22 28.37 -16.26 8.52
C ARG A 22 28.24 -15.37 9.75
N PRO A 23 29.24 -14.51 10.03
CA PRO A 23 29.07 -13.41 10.97
C PRO A 23 27.88 -12.54 10.58
N VAL A 24 27.18 -11.97 11.57
CA VAL A 24 25.90 -11.29 11.36
C VAL A 24 26.05 -10.09 10.41
N GLU A 25 27.16 -9.37 10.52
CA GLU A 25 27.54 -8.21 9.72
C GLU A 25 27.76 -8.51 8.24
N ASN A 26 27.99 -9.78 7.88
CA ASN A 26 28.23 -10.22 6.51
C ASN A 26 26.96 -10.75 5.81
N ASN A 27 25.79 -10.62 6.44
CA ASN A 27 24.52 -10.95 5.82
C ASN A 27 24.05 -9.84 4.88
N VAL A 28 23.32 -10.23 3.83
CA VAL A 28 22.78 -9.27 2.87
C VAL A 28 21.51 -8.65 3.45
N LYS A 29 21.50 -7.32 3.58
CA LYS A 29 20.34 -6.52 3.96
C LYS A 29 19.96 -5.57 2.82
N MET A 30 18.69 -5.57 2.45
CA MET A 30 18.09 -4.58 1.56
C MET A 30 17.20 -3.63 2.36
N VAL A 31 17.30 -2.34 2.09
CA VAL A 31 16.41 -1.29 2.63
C VAL A 31 15.67 -0.70 1.44
N LEU A 32 14.38 -0.96 1.35
CA LEU A 32 13.53 -0.61 0.20
C LEU A 32 12.38 0.30 0.67
N PRO A 33 11.68 1.01 -0.22
CA PRO A 33 10.45 1.71 0.15
C PRO A 33 9.40 0.74 0.73
N SER A 34 8.65 1.15 1.76
CA SER A 34 7.56 0.34 2.32
C SER A 34 6.41 0.13 1.32
N ALA A 35 5.53 -0.84 1.59
CA ALA A 35 4.32 -1.05 0.79
C ALA A 35 3.42 0.20 0.76
N THR A 36 3.24 0.85 1.91
CA THR A 36 2.48 2.09 2.04
C THR A 36 3.12 3.25 1.26
N GLU A 37 4.45 3.36 1.23
CA GLU A 37 5.17 4.35 0.42
C GLU A 37 5.03 4.05 -1.09
N ILE A 38 5.08 2.78 -1.50
CA ILE A 38 4.85 2.37 -2.89
C ILE A 38 3.43 2.72 -3.33
N ALA A 39 2.41 2.44 -2.51
CA ALA A 39 1.03 2.80 -2.76
C ALA A 39 0.86 4.34 -2.79
N ALA A 40 1.48 5.07 -1.86
CA ALA A 40 1.47 6.53 -1.84
C ALA A 40 1.99 7.15 -3.14
N ARG A 41 3.09 6.63 -3.69
CA ARG A 41 3.64 7.10 -4.98
C ARG A 41 2.66 6.88 -6.13
N ARG A 42 1.95 5.75 -6.15
CA ARG A 42 0.90 5.46 -7.15
C ARG A 42 -0.28 6.43 -7.00
N ILE A 43 -0.74 6.69 -5.78
CA ILE A 43 -1.81 7.66 -5.50
C ILE A 43 -1.38 9.07 -5.93
N ARG A 44 -0.20 9.55 -5.50
CA ARG A 44 0.32 10.88 -5.88
C ARG A 44 0.45 11.05 -7.39
N ARG A 45 0.85 9.99 -8.10
CA ARG A 45 0.87 9.99 -9.57
C ARG A 45 -0.53 10.18 -10.15
N ALA A 46 -1.53 9.42 -9.67
CA ALA A 46 -2.91 9.57 -10.10
C ALA A 46 -3.46 10.98 -9.79
N THR A 47 -3.16 11.53 -8.60
CA THR A 47 -3.48 12.90 -8.20
C THR A 47 -2.92 13.93 -9.19
N THR A 48 -1.62 13.81 -9.52
CA THR A 48 -0.94 14.70 -10.47
C THR A 48 -1.58 14.63 -11.86
N GLN A 49 -2.04 13.44 -12.25
CA GLN A 49 -2.73 13.21 -13.51
C GLN A 49 -4.23 13.56 -13.46
N ARG A 50 -4.74 14.00 -12.31
CA ARG A 50 -6.17 14.25 -12.04
C ARG A 50 -7.08 13.07 -12.39
N ARG A 51 -6.58 11.85 -12.19
CA ARG A 51 -7.34 10.62 -12.45
C ARG A 51 -7.82 10.03 -11.12
N PRO A 52 -9.04 9.45 -11.07
CA PRO A 52 -9.51 8.73 -9.88
C PRO A 52 -8.58 7.58 -9.49
N VAL A 53 -8.71 7.09 -8.26
CA VAL A 53 -8.04 5.86 -7.79
C VAL A 53 -9.05 4.79 -7.41
N ALA A 54 -8.75 3.55 -7.78
CA ALA A 54 -9.53 2.37 -7.39
C ALA A 54 -8.64 1.46 -6.54
N LEU A 55 -8.91 1.42 -5.24
CA LEU A 55 -8.14 0.74 -4.21
C LEU A 55 -8.74 -0.65 -3.94
N THR A 56 -7.91 -1.69 -4.01
CA THR A 56 -8.27 -3.09 -3.77
C THR A 56 -7.20 -3.75 -2.89
N GLY A 57 -7.33 -5.03 -2.61
CA GLY A 57 -6.40 -5.80 -1.80
C GLY A 57 -6.83 -5.84 -0.35
N VAL A 58 -5.86 -5.76 0.55
CA VAL A 58 -6.06 -5.97 1.99
C VAL A 58 -5.49 -4.81 2.80
N ASN A 59 -5.84 -4.77 4.08
CA ASN A 59 -5.24 -3.86 5.04
C ASN A 59 -3.71 -3.98 5.05
N GLN A 60 -3.02 -2.84 4.94
CA GLN A 60 -1.56 -2.71 4.97
C GLN A 60 -1.06 -1.57 5.89
N GLY A 61 -1.93 -1.00 6.72
CA GLY A 61 -1.66 0.19 7.52
C GLY A 61 -1.64 1.51 6.72
N GLY A 62 -2.05 2.61 7.35
CA GLY A 62 -2.31 3.89 6.67
C GLY A 62 -1.07 4.67 6.22
N GLY A 63 -0.30 5.24 7.15
CA GLY A 63 0.98 5.90 6.86
C GLY A 63 1.02 6.78 5.58
N PRO A 64 2.06 6.66 4.74
CA PRO A 64 2.19 7.44 3.51
C PRO A 64 1.01 7.32 2.53
N CYS A 65 0.38 6.15 2.40
CA CYS A 65 -0.71 5.99 1.45
C CYS A 65 -2.00 6.67 1.93
N ALA A 66 -2.26 6.67 3.24
CA ALA A 66 -3.35 7.45 3.84
C ALA A 66 -3.17 8.95 3.60
N TRP A 67 -1.97 9.50 3.87
CA TRP A 67 -1.70 10.92 3.61
C TRP A 67 -1.84 11.29 2.13
N ALA A 68 -1.36 10.41 1.23
CA ALA A 68 -1.51 10.62 -0.21
C ALA A 68 -2.98 10.56 -0.66
N LEU A 69 -3.80 9.67 -0.05
CA LEU A 69 -5.23 9.60 -0.31
C LEU A 69 -5.97 10.84 0.20
N GLU A 70 -5.64 11.33 1.39
CA GLU A 70 -6.21 12.58 1.88
C GLU A 70 -5.91 13.75 0.95
N ASP A 71 -4.66 13.88 0.48
CA ASP A 71 -4.29 14.89 -0.52
C ASP A 71 -5.07 14.73 -1.84
N HIS A 72 -5.29 13.49 -2.27
CA HIS A 72 -6.09 13.16 -3.45
C HIS A 72 -7.54 13.64 -3.32
N LEU A 73 -8.17 13.35 -2.18
CA LEU A 73 -9.54 13.76 -1.86
C LEU A 73 -9.65 15.28 -1.71
N ARG A 74 -8.68 15.94 -1.04
CA ARG A 74 -8.61 17.41 -0.94
C ARG A 74 -8.50 18.08 -2.31
N ALA A 75 -7.91 17.41 -3.31
CA ALA A 75 -7.84 17.90 -4.69
C ALA A 75 -9.17 17.74 -5.47
N GLY A 76 -10.22 17.22 -4.82
CA GLY A 76 -11.56 17.01 -5.39
C GLY A 76 -11.63 15.84 -6.36
N LEU A 77 -10.73 14.85 -6.23
CA LEU A 77 -10.68 13.67 -7.08
C LEU A 77 -11.38 12.48 -6.42
N GLU A 78 -11.98 11.62 -7.23
CA GLU A 78 -12.71 10.45 -6.74
C GLU A 78 -11.76 9.33 -6.30
N ALA A 79 -12.06 8.72 -5.16
CA ALA A 79 -11.42 7.50 -4.71
C ALA A 79 -12.47 6.43 -4.44
N PHE A 80 -12.22 5.22 -4.91
CA PHE A 80 -13.04 4.03 -4.69
C PHE A 80 -12.22 3.02 -3.90
N ALA A 81 -12.83 2.32 -2.95
CA ALA A 81 -12.18 1.25 -2.21
C ALA A 81 -13.13 0.10 -1.97
N THR A 82 -12.61 -1.13 -2.00
CA THR A 82 -13.31 -2.27 -1.40
C THR A 82 -13.30 -2.16 0.11
N PRO A 83 -14.23 -2.81 0.83
CA PRO A 83 -14.24 -2.78 2.30
C PRO A 83 -12.90 -3.20 2.91
N GLU A 84 -12.27 -4.25 2.40
CA GLU A 84 -11.00 -4.78 2.90
C GLU A 84 -9.82 -3.82 2.65
N ALA A 85 -9.83 -3.10 1.52
CA ALA A 85 -8.84 -2.08 1.22
C ALA A 85 -9.05 -0.82 2.09
N ALA A 86 -10.31 -0.47 2.38
CA ALA A 86 -10.70 0.69 3.16
C ALA A 86 -10.16 0.65 4.60
N GLU A 87 -10.09 -0.55 5.20
CA GLU A 87 -9.51 -0.77 6.54
C GLU A 87 -8.04 -0.32 6.68
N THR A 88 -7.35 -0.07 5.55
CA THR A 88 -6.03 0.56 5.55
C THR A 88 -6.06 1.98 6.13
N PHE A 89 -7.17 2.70 5.97
CA PHE A 89 -7.27 4.13 6.28
C PHE A 89 -7.90 4.42 7.64
N ASP A 90 -8.89 3.61 8.04
CA ASP A 90 -9.54 3.63 9.35
C ASP A 90 -10.24 2.27 9.52
N ASP A 91 -10.28 1.71 10.74
CA ASP A 91 -10.96 0.45 11.03
C ASP A 91 -12.49 0.60 11.09
N ASP A 92 -12.96 1.85 11.20
CA ASP A 92 -14.37 2.22 11.04
C ASP A 92 -14.63 2.66 9.59
N ILE A 93 -15.34 1.82 8.84
CA ILE A 93 -15.59 2.02 7.41
C ILE A 93 -16.46 3.26 7.13
N GLU A 94 -17.33 3.62 8.08
CA GLU A 94 -18.15 4.83 8.02
C GLU A 94 -17.27 6.09 8.13
N ARG A 95 -16.18 6.04 8.91
CA ARG A 95 -15.18 7.13 8.93
C ARG A 95 -14.46 7.25 7.60
N VAL A 96 -14.07 6.13 6.98
CA VAL A 96 -13.46 6.15 5.64
C VAL A 96 -14.42 6.73 4.60
N ALA A 97 -15.70 6.35 4.63
CA ALA A 97 -16.72 6.93 3.76
C ALA A 97 -16.90 8.44 4.01
N ALA A 98 -16.89 8.87 5.28
CA ALA A 98 -16.98 10.28 5.66
C ALA A 98 -15.77 11.12 5.22
N MET A 99 -14.59 10.51 5.02
CA MET A 99 -13.43 11.17 4.40
C MET A 99 -13.67 11.52 2.92
N GLY A 100 -14.61 10.85 2.26
CA GLY A 100 -14.94 11.03 0.84
C GLY A 100 -14.58 9.85 -0.05
N VAL A 101 -14.15 8.72 0.51
CA VAL A 101 -13.93 7.48 -0.25
C VAL A 101 -15.26 6.80 -0.55
N ARG A 102 -15.49 6.39 -1.79
CA ARG A 102 -16.66 5.58 -2.16
C ARG A 102 -16.35 4.11 -1.91
N ILE A 103 -16.98 3.55 -0.89
CA ILE A 103 -16.91 2.11 -0.59
C ILE A 103 -17.77 1.36 -1.61
N VAL A 104 -17.18 0.39 -2.30
CA VAL A 104 -17.81 -0.38 -3.38
C VAL A 104 -17.47 -1.86 -3.28
N SER A 105 -18.31 -2.73 -3.81
CA SER A 105 -18.00 -4.16 -3.95
C SER A 105 -16.86 -4.40 -4.95
N GLU A 106 -16.27 -5.60 -4.96
CA GLU A 106 -15.24 -5.96 -5.93
C GLU A 106 -15.73 -5.90 -7.39
N ASP A 107 -16.98 -6.31 -7.64
CA ASP A 107 -17.58 -6.24 -8.98
C ASP A 107 -17.72 -4.79 -9.45
N GLU A 108 -18.20 -3.90 -8.57
CA GLU A 108 -18.31 -2.47 -8.84
C GLU A 108 -16.93 -1.84 -9.05
N LEU A 109 -15.94 -2.19 -8.22
CA LEU A 109 -14.56 -1.77 -8.37
C LEU A 109 -13.98 -2.25 -9.71
N GLY A 110 -14.39 -3.42 -10.20
CA GLY A 110 -14.07 -3.97 -11.53
C GLY A 110 -14.45 -3.04 -12.70
N SER A 111 -15.48 -2.21 -12.51
CA SER A 111 -15.94 -1.22 -13.48
C SER A 111 -15.59 0.23 -13.14
N ALA A 112 -15.05 0.49 -11.94
CA ALA A 112 -14.71 1.82 -11.48
C ALA A 112 -13.61 2.48 -12.35
N PRO A 113 -13.73 3.78 -12.66
CA PRO A 113 -12.71 4.50 -13.39
C PRO A 113 -11.48 4.75 -12.49
N GLY A 114 -10.32 4.94 -13.12
CA GLY A 114 -9.11 5.38 -12.42
C GLY A 114 -7.95 4.41 -12.50
N ASP A 115 -6.89 4.73 -11.76
CA ASP A 115 -5.75 3.84 -11.60
C ASP A 115 -6.02 2.79 -10.52
N ARG A 116 -5.86 1.52 -10.89
CA ARG A 116 -5.95 0.40 -9.93
C ARG A 116 -4.72 0.35 -9.07
N ILE A 117 -4.91 0.38 -7.76
CA ILE A 117 -3.85 0.31 -6.77
C ILE A 117 -4.20 -0.80 -5.79
N GLU A 118 -3.52 -1.93 -5.93
CA GLU A 118 -3.58 -3.01 -4.96
C GLU A 118 -2.80 -2.62 -3.70
N LEU A 119 -3.46 -2.70 -2.55
CA LEU A 119 -2.92 -2.49 -1.22
C LEU A 119 -2.58 -3.86 -0.62
N ARG A 120 -1.33 -4.02 -0.16
CA ARG A 120 -0.86 -5.23 0.51
C ARG A 120 0.43 -4.94 1.25
N ASP A 121 0.55 -5.44 2.47
CA ASP A 121 1.74 -5.17 3.28
C ASP A 121 2.97 -5.92 2.73
N LEU A 122 2.82 -7.21 2.39
CA LEU A 122 3.91 -8.05 1.88
C LEU A 122 3.69 -8.51 0.43
N ASP A 123 4.68 -8.25 -0.43
CA ASP A 123 4.70 -8.68 -1.83
C ASP A 123 5.83 -9.67 -2.10
N LEU A 124 5.56 -10.96 -1.87
CA LEU A 124 6.52 -12.02 -2.17
C LEU A 124 6.84 -12.18 -3.66
N GLY A 125 5.94 -11.72 -4.55
CA GLY A 125 6.16 -11.75 -5.99
C GLY A 125 7.26 -10.77 -6.40
N ALA A 126 7.18 -9.52 -5.91
CA ALA A 126 8.21 -8.52 -6.12
C ALA A 126 9.55 -8.94 -5.52
N ILE A 127 9.56 -9.49 -4.31
CA ILE A 127 10.79 -9.94 -3.64
C ILE A 127 11.47 -11.08 -4.43
N ARG A 128 10.70 -12.00 -5.01
CA ARG A 128 11.26 -13.08 -5.85
C ARG A 128 11.87 -12.57 -7.17
N ALA A 129 11.45 -11.41 -7.64
CA ALA A 129 11.87 -10.83 -8.92
C ALA A 129 13.02 -9.82 -8.80
N ALA A 130 13.37 -9.41 -7.57
CA ALA A 130 14.49 -8.52 -7.26
C ALA A 130 15.84 -9.25 -7.33
#